data_AF-A0ABD0MKZ0-F1
#
_entry.id   AF-A0ABD0MKZ0-F1
#
_cell.length_a   1.000
_cell.length_b   1.000
_cell.length_c   1.000
_cell.angle_alpha   90.00
_cell.angle_beta   90.00
_cell.angle_gamma   90.00
#
_symmetry.space_group_name_H-M   'P 1'
#
loop_
_entity.id
_entity.type
_entity.pdbx_description
1 polymer ?
#
loop_
_entity_poly.entity_id
_entity_poly.type
_entity_poly.pdbx_seq_one_letter_code
_entity_poly.pdbx_strand_id
1 'polypeptide(L)' 'LSGCMVTEKGCHYVSSALSLNPSHLRELDVSYNHPGDLGVKLLSEKLEDPNCTLEKL' A
#
# COMPACT_ATOMS: atom_id res chain seq x y z
N LEU A 1 2.74 0.76 -9.01
CA LEU A 1 3.98 0.06 -8.55
C LEU A 1 3.99 -1.42 -8.98
N SER A 2 3.25 -1.78 -10.03
CA SER A 2 3.23 -3.16 -10.51
C SER A 2 4.59 -3.60 -11.01
N GLY A 3 5.02 -4.82 -10.66
CA GLY A 3 6.27 -5.41 -11.14
C GLY A 3 7.56 -4.72 -10.65
N CYS A 4 7.49 -3.86 -9.64
CA CYS A 4 8.63 -3.10 -9.13
C CYS A 4 9.50 -3.85 -8.11
N MET A 5 9.30 -5.17 -7.95
CA MET A 5 9.98 -5.99 -6.94
C MET A 5 9.76 -5.46 -5.51
N VAL A 6 8.57 -4.92 -5.23
CA VAL A 6 8.20 -4.48 -3.87
C VAL A 6 8.19 -5.70 -2.95
N THR A 7 9.03 -5.64 -1.92
CA THR A 7 9.09 -6.62 -0.84
C THR A 7 8.29 -6.15 0.37
N GLU A 8 8.18 -6.97 1.40
CA GLU A 8 7.58 -6.61 2.68
C GLU A 8 8.10 -5.26 3.25
N LYS A 9 9.42 -5.06 3.22
CA LYS A 9 10.04 -3.80 3.64
C LYS A 9 9.58 -2.62 2.76
N GLY A 10 9.41 -2.86 1.47
CA GLY A 10 8.84 -1.88 0.54
C GLY A 10 7.39 -1.52 0.91
N CYS A 11 6.55 -2.51 1.23
CA CYS A 11 5.18 -2.28 1.68
C CYS A 11 5.09 -1.43 2.96
N HIS A 12 6.03 -1.60 3.89
CA HIS A 12 6.12 -0.72 5.07
C HIS A 12 6.33 0.75 4.68
N TYR A 13 7.24 1.04 3.74
CA TYR A 13 7.44 2.42 3.26
C TYR A 13 6.24 2.95 2.49
N VAL A 14 5.58 2.12 1.67
CA VAL A 14 4.35 2.49 0.97
C VAL A 14 3.24 2.85 1.97
N SER A 15 2.98 2.00 2.95
CA SER A 15 1.99 2.24 4.01
C SER A 15 2.27 3.52 4.82
N SER A 16 3.54 3.76 5.15
CA SER A 16 3.97 4.99 5.82
C SER A 16 3.74 6.22 4.94
N ALA A 17 4.07 6.16 3.64
CA ALA A 17 3.84 7.25 2.71
C ALA A 17 2.36 7.59 2.53
N LEU A 18 1.49 6.57 2.49
CA LEU A 18 0.02 6.74 2.43
C LEU A 18 -0.54 7.44 3.69
N SER A 19 0.10 7.25 4.84
CA SER A 19 -0.34 7.86 6.11
C SER A 19 0.16 9.30 6.27
N LEU A 20 1.34 9.62 5.75
CA LEU A 20 1.98 10.92 5.90
C LEU A 20 1.44 11.95 4.90
N ASN A 21 1.02 11.49 3.73
CA ASN A 21 0.40 12.33 2.73
C ASN A 21 -1.03 11.84 2.52
N PRO A 22 -2.07 12.58 2.98
CA PRO A 22 -3.43 12.36 2.52
C PRO A 22 -3.47 12.71 1.03
N SER A 23 -2.98 11.77 0.24
CA SER A 23 -2.82 11.95 -1.18
C SER A 23 -4.20 11.89 -1.82
N HIS A 24 -4.40 12.65 -2.89
CA HIS A 24 -5.54 12.44 -3.79
C HIS A 24 -5.43 11.11 -4.56
N LEU A 25 -4.55 10.20 -4.13
CA LEU A 25 -4.35 8.89 -4.72
C LEU A 25 -5.57 8.03 -4.42
N ARG A 26 -6.30 7.69 -5.48
CA ARG A 26 -7.49 6.84 -5.40
C ARG A 26 -7.22 5.40 -5.81
N GLU A 27 -6.15 5.16 -6.57
CA GLU A 27 -5.77 3.83 -7.01
C GLU A 27 -4.27 3.61 -6.83
N LEU A 28 -3.89 2.44 -6.31
CA LEU A 28 -2.50 2.03 -6.19
C LEU A 28 -2.36 0.58 -6.65
N ASP A 29 -1.79 0.36 -7.82
CA ASP A 29 -1.52 -1.00 -8.30
C ASP A 29 -0.18 -1.53 -7.74
N VAL A 30 -0.24 -2.58 -6.92
CA VAL A 30 0.93 -3.32 -6.41
C VAL A 30 1.00 -4.76 -6.91
N SER A 31 0.30 -5.09 -8.00
CA SER A 31 0.35 -6.42 -8.62
C SER A 31 1.76 -6.83 -9.05
N TYR A 32 1.98 -8.14 -9.24
CA TYR A 32 3.26 -8.70 -9.67
C TYR A 32 4.46 -8.31 -8.77
N ASN A 33 4.23 -8.17 -7.47
CA ASN A 33 5.25 -7.94 -6.45
C ASN A 33 5.30 -9.10 -5.45
N HIS A 34 6.21 -9.01 -4.48
CA HIS A 34 6.43 -10.02 -3.44
C HIS A 34 6.24 -9.41 -2.04
N PRO A 35 5.03 -8.89 -1.72
CA PRO A 35 4.79 -8.16 -0.47
C PRO A 35 4.96 -9.04 0.78
N GLY A 36 4.82 -10.37 0.67
CA GLY A 36 4.77 -11.28 1.80
C GLY A 36 3.53 -11.05 2.68
N ASP A 37 3.32 -11.91 3.66
CA ASP A 37 2.11 -11.89 4.48
C ASP A 37 1.99 -10.59 5.31
N LEU A 38 3.11 -10.11 5.85
CA LEU A 38 3.14 -8.87 6.61
C LEU A 38 2.94 -7.64 5.72
N GLY A 39 3.50 -7.64 4.50
CA GLY A 39 3.30 -6.53 3.57
C GLY A 39 1.86 -6.44 3.09
N VAL A 40 1.21 -7.58 2.82
CA VAL A 40 -0.23 -7.63 2.53
C VAL A 40 -1.03 -7.11 3.71
N LYS A 41 -0.77 -7.60 4.93
CA LYS A 41 -1.46 -7.15 6.15
C LYS A 41 -1.33 -5.63 6.35
N LEU A 42 -0.13 -5.07 6.23
CA LEU A 42 0.12 -3.63 6.38
C LEU A 42 -0.66 -2.77 5.38
N LEU A 43 -0.82 -3.25 4.14
CA LEU A 43 -1.57 -2.54 3.11
C LEU A 43 -3.08 -2.71 3.31
N SER A 44 -3.55 -3.88 3.73
CA SER A 44 -4.96 -4.13 4.06
C SER A 44 -5.43 -3.28 5.25
N GLU A 45 -4.64 -3.23 6.34
CA GLU A 45 -4.95 -2.37 7.50
C GLU A 45 -5.03 -0.89 7.10
N LYS A 46 -4.26 -0.46 6.08
CA LYS A 46 -4.36 0.90 5.56
C LYS A 46 -5.65 1.17 4.79
N LEU A 47 -6.24 0.17 4.14
CA LEU A 47 -7.54 0.33 3.47
C LEU A 47 -8.70 0.40 4.48
N GLU A 48 -8.51 -0.15 5.67
CA GLU A 48 -9.48 -0.06 6.78
C GLU A 48 -9.41 1.28 7.52
N ASP A 49 -8.35 2.07 7.30
CA ASP A 49 -8.21 3.40 7.88
C ASP A 49 -9.31 4.33 7.33
N PRO A 50 -10.16 4.94 8.18
CA PRO A 50 -11.25 5.81 7.72
C PRO A 50 -10.76 7.07 7.01
N ASN A 51 -9.48 7.42 7.16
CA ASN A 51 -8.86 8.54 6.44
C ASN A 51 -8.23 8.11 5.12
N CYS A 52 -8.28 6.82 4.78
CA CYS A 52 -7.76 6.31 3.52
C CYS A 52 -8.65 6.76 2.36
N THR A 53 -8.03 7.38 1.36
CA THR A 53 -8.69 7.89 0.16
C THR A 53 -8.62 6.92 -1.03
N LEU A 54 -7.88 5.82 -0.86
CA LEU A 54 -7.75 4.75 -1.83
C LEU A 54 -9.08 4.02 -1.99
N GLU A 55 -9.58 4.00 -3.23
CA GLU A 55 -10.73 3.21 -3.65
C GLU A 55 -10.31 1.84 -4.16
N LYS A 56 -9.06 1.71 -4.64
CA LYS A 56 -8.57 0.50 -5.28
C LYS A 56 -7.10 0.23 -4.96
N LEU A 57 -6.81 -1.01 -4.61
CA LEU A 57 -5.47 -1.58 -4.42
C LEU A 57 -5.32 -2.82 -5.32
#